data_AF-A0A218QHK0-F1
#
_entry.id   AF-A0A218QHK0-F1
#
_cell.length_a   1.000
_cell.length_b   1.000
_cell.length_c   1.000
_cell.angle_alpha   90.00
_cell.angle_beta   90.00
_cell.angle_gamma   90.00
#
_symmetry.space_group_name_H-M   'P 1'
#
loop_
_entity.id
_entity.type
_entity.pdbx_description
1 polymer ?
#
loop_
_entity_poly.entity_id
_entity_poly.type
_entity_poly.pdbx_seq_one_letter_code
_entity_poly.pdbx_strand_id
1 'polypeptide(L)'
;MVANPQFNCMAPQEYLEWELTQEIRYEYIHGEVFAMTGGTKPHNRIAGNLYTGLDSYLAEKGCEVYIADVKVQVSLYRQVRFDSKEDET
;
A
#
# COMPACT_ATOMS: atom_id res chain seq x y z
N MET A 1 -27.33 8.33 22.45
CA MET A 1 -25.95 7.83 22.60
C MET A 1 -25.22 8.12 21.31
N VAL A 2 -24.23 9.00 21.33
CA VAL A 2 -23.36 9.22 20.17
C VAL A 2 -22.16 8.29 20.33
N ALA A 3 -21.97 7.36 19.41
CA ALA A 3 -20.76 6.56 19.37
C ALA A 3 -19.60 7.47 18.93
N ASN A 4 -18.61 7.65 19.80
CA ASN A 4 -17.32 8.24 19.44
C ASN A 4 -16.38 7.06 19.14
N PRO A 5 -16.26 6.60 17.89
CA PRO A 5 -15.27 5.60 17.56
C PRO A 5 -13.89 6.22 17.81
N GLN A 6 -13.23 5.77 18.87
CA GLN A 6 -11.80 5.99 19.03
C GLN A 6 -11.13 5.16 17.93
N PHE A 7 -10.96 5.74 16.75
CA PHE A 7 -10.10 5.18 15.73
C PHE A 7 -8.68 5.29 16.26
N ASN A 8 -8.15 4.18 16.80
CA ASN A 8 -6.72 4.06 17.09
C ASN A 8 -5.99 3.95 15.74
N CYS A 9 -5.75 5.09 15.10
CA CYS A 9 -4.94 5.16 13.91
C CYS A 9 -3.47 4.94 14.30
N MET A 10 -2.87 3.87 13.79
CA MET A 10 -1.46 3.54 14.00
C MET A 10 -0.57 4.51 13.21
N ALA A 11 0.55 4.95 13.77
CA ALA A 11 1.51 5.73 12.99
C ALA A 11 2.28 4.83 12.00
N PRO A 12 2.76 5.32 10.84
CA PRO A 12 3.50 4.48 9.90
C PRO A 12 4.73 3.78 10.50
N GLN A 13 5.48 4.47 11.36
CA GLN A 13 6.65 3.89 12.04
C GLN A 13 6.25 2.78 13.02
N GLU A 14 5.19 3.01 13.79
CA GLU A 14 4.63 2.03 14.72
C GLU A 14 4.14 0.79 13.99
N TYR A 15 3.52 0.95 12.83
CA TYR A 15 3.14 -0.15 11.95
C TYR A 15 4.33 -0.98 11.48
N LEU A 16 5.42 -0.33 11.07
CA LEU A 16 6.62 -1.05 10.62
C LEU A 16 7.22 -1.90 11.76
N GLU A 17 7.30 -1.35 12.98
CA GLU A 17 7.81 -2.07 14.15
C GLU A 17 6.89 -3.22 14.57
N TRP A 18 5.57 -2.97 14.57
CA TRP A 18 4.57 -3.97 14.91
C TRP A 18 4.52 -5.11 13.89
N GLU A 19 4.55 -4.81 12.58
CA GLU A 19 4.39 -5.82 11.52
C GLU A 19 5.55 -6.82 11.48
N LEU A 20 6.77 -6.39 11.85
CA LEU A 20 7.94 -7.28 12.00
C LEU A 20 7.73 -8.41 13.02
N THR A 21 6.79 -8.25 13.95
CA THR A 21 6.50 -9.24 15.00
C THR A 21 5.34 -10.18 14.64
N GLN A 22 4.71 -9.98 13.48
CA GLN A 22 3.53 -10.73 13.08
C GLN A 22 3.86 -11.96 12.23
N GLU A 23 3.05 -13.02 12.36
CA GLU A 23 3.21 -14.26 11.60
C GLU A 23 2.71 -14.15 10.14
N ILE A 24 1.80 -13.22 9.89
CA ILE A 24 1.20 -12.99 8.58
C ILE A 24 1.43 -11.55 8.14
N ARG A 25 1.34 -11.32 6.83
CA ARG A 25 1.56 -9.99 6.24
C ARG A 25 0.34 -9.10 6.43
N TYR A 26 0.59 -7.81 6.60
CA TYR A 26 -0.43 -6.79 6.69
C TYR A 26 -0.21 -5.68 5.66
N GLU A 27 -1.27 -4.92 5.39
CA GLU A 27 -1.25 -3.69 4.61
C GLU A 27 -1.70 -2.52 5.48
N TYR A 28 -1.05 -1.37 5.33
CA TYR A 28 -1.35 -0.16 6.08
C TYR A 28 -2.02 0.87 5.19
N ILE A 29 -3.20 1.33 5.58
CA ILE A 29 -4.01 2.29 4.82
C ILE A 29 -4.52 3.37 5.78
N HIS A 30 -4.00 4.59 5.67
CA HIS A 30 -4.46 5.76 6.44
C HIS A 30 -4.56 5.57 7.97
N GLY A 31 -3.70 4.74 8.57
CA GLY A 31 -3.72 4.46 10.01
C GLY A 31 -4.40 3.14 10.37
N GLU A 32 -5.06 2.51 9.40
CA GLU A 32 -5.70 1.20 9.56
C GLU A 32 -4.80 0.08 9.03
N VAL A 33 -4.95 -1.11 9.60
CA VAL A 33 -4.11 -2.28 9.33
C VAL A 33 -4.98 -3.45 8.89
N PHE A 34 -4.68 -4.02 7.72
CA PHE A 34 -5.47 -5.08 7.10
C PHE A 34 -4.63 -6.33 6.90
N ALA A 35 -5.11 -7.49 7.35
CA ALA A 35 -4.44 -8.76 7.09
C ALA A 35 -4.49 -9.07 5.58
N MET A 36 -3.33 -9.35 5.00
CA MET A 36 -3.27 -9.82 3.63
C MET A 36 -3.62 -11.31 3.56
N THR A 37 -4.38 -11.69 2.53
CA THR A 37 -4.57 -13.10 2.21
C THR A 37 -3.30 -13.68 1.61
N GLY A 38 -2.91 -14.88 2.03
CA GLY A 38 -1.79 -15.61 1.42
C GLY A 38 -2.02 -15.93 -0.07
N GLY A 39 -0.93 -16.14 -0.80
CA GLY A 39 -0.97 -16.52 -2.21
C GLY A 39 -1.30 -18.01 -2.40
N THR A 40 -2.07 -18.33 -3.44
CA THR A 40 -2.27 -19.72 -3.90
C THR A 40 -1.24 -20.11 -4.96
N LYS A 41 -1.01 -21.41 -5.20
CA LYS A 41 -0.10 -21.86 -6.28
C LYS A 41 -0.47 -21.28 -7.66
N PRO A 42 -1.76 -21.26 -8.08
CA PRO A 42 -2.16 -20.61 -9.34
C PRO A 42 -1.87 -19.10 -9.36
N HIS A 43 -2.16 -18.40 -8.26
CA HIS A 43 -1.84 -16.97 -8.13
C HIS A 43 -0.34 -16.72 -8.35
N ASN A 44 0.51 -17.51 -7.68
CA ASN A 44 1.97 -17.37 -7.80
C ASN A 44 2.47 -17.66 -9.21
N ARG A 45 1.86 -18.63 -9.92
CA ARG A 45 2.20 -18.89 -11.33
C ARG A 45 1.87 -17.70 -12.23
N ILE A 46 0.70 -17.10 -12.05
CA ILE A 46 0.27 -15.93 -12.84
C ILE A 46 1.19 -14.73 -12.55
N ALA A 47 1.40 -14.42 -11.27
CA ALA A 47 2.27 -13.32 -10.85
C ALA A 47 3.72 -13.50 -11.36
N GLY A 48 4.27 -14.72 -11.25
CA GLY A 48 5.61 -15.03 -11.75
C GLY A 48 5.76 -14.87 -13.26
N ASN A 49 4.78 -15.33 -14.05
CA ASN A 49 4.80 -15.13 -15.50
C ASN A 49 4.82 -13.64 -15.88
N LEU A 50 4.02 -12.82 -15.18
CA LEU A 50 3.98 -11.38 -15.39
C LEU A 50 5.32 -10.73 -15.00
N TYR A 51 5.86 -11.08 -13.83
CA TYR A 51 7.16 -10.61 -13.38
C TYR A 51 8.25 -10.88 -14.40
N THR A 52 8.40 -12.13 -14.86
CA THR A 52 9.45 -12.50 -15.83
C THR A 52 9.37 -11.69 -17.11
N GLY A 53 8.15 -11.45 -17.62
CA GLY A 53 7.95 -10.63 -18.82
C GLY A 53 8.34 -9.16 -18.62
N LEU A 54 7.96 -8.57 -17.48
CA LEU A 54 8.30 -7.18 -17.15
C LEU A 54 9.79 -7.00 -16.88
N ASP A 55 10.37 -7.86 -16.04
CA ASP A 55 11.77 -7.81 -15.63
C ASP A 55 12.69 -7.93 -16.86
N SER A 56 12.42 -8.90 -17.74
CA SER A 56 13.20 -9.07 -18.98
C SER A 56 13.13 -7.84 -19.90
N TYR A 57 11.96 -7.21 -20.03
CA TYR A 57 11.77 -6.03 -20.88
C TYR A 57 12.42 -4.76 -20.30
N LEU A 58 12.45 -4.65 -18.98
CA LEU A 58 12.85 -3.45 -18.25
C LEU A 58 14.32 -3.46 -17.80
N ALA A 59 14.97 -4.63 -17.75
CA ALA A 59 16.37 -4.77 -17.33
C ALA A 59 17.33 -3.86 -18.12
N GLU A 60 17.22 -3.81 -19.45
CA GLU A 60 18.06 -2.96 -20.30
C GLU A 60 17.71 -1.46 -20.20
N LYS A 61 16.58 -1.12 -19.57
CA LYS A 61 16.09 0.26 -19.40
C LYS A 61 16.48 0.85 -18.05
N GLY A 62 17.24 0.11 -17.23
CA GLY A 62 17.69 0.56 -15.91
C GLY A 62 16.58 0.62 -14.87
N CYS A 63 15.52 -0.18 -15.02
CA CYS A 63 14.46 -0.33 -14.02
C CYS A 63 14.58 -1.68 -13.32
N GLU A 64 14.26 -1.70 -12.03
CA GLU A 64 14.18 -2.91 -11.22
C GLU A 64 12.71 -3.25 -10.96
N VAL A 65 12.35 -4.53 -11.13
CA VAL A 65 10.98 -5.00 -10.92
C VAL A 65 10.90 -5.76 -9.59
N TYR A 66 9.86 -5.47 -8.82
CA TYR A 66 9.53 -6.20 -7.61
C TYR A 66 8.06 -6.64 -7.69
N ILE A 67 7.78 -7.85 -7.21
CA ILE A 67 6.49 -8.55 -7.41
C ILE A 67 5.75 -8.74 -6.07
N ALA A 68 6.48 -8.94 -4.98
CA ALA A 68 5.93 -9.17 -3.65
C ALA A 68 6.96 -8.80 -2.57
N ASP A 69 6.50 -8.75 -1.31
CA ASP A 69 7.33 -8.67 -0.10
C ASP A 69 8.21 -7.40 0.05
N VAL A 70 7.86 -6.34 -0.69
CA VAL A 70 8.43 -5.00 -0.53
C VAL A 70 7.37 -4.05 -0.01
N LYS A 71 7.72 -3.21 0.97
CA LYS A 71 6.86 -2.11 1.43
C LYS A 71 7.15 -0.85 0.62
N VAL A 72 6.10 -0.23 0.10
CA VAL A 72 6.18 1.03 -0.64
C VAL A 72 5.34 2.06 0.09
N GLN A 73 5.96 3.15 0.50
CA GLN A 73 5.23 4.30 1.02
C GLN A 73 4.78 5.16 -0.16
N VAL A 74 3.47 5.27 -0.35
CA VAL A 74 2.89 6.16 -1.36
C VAL A 74 2.54 7.49 -0.72
N SER A 75 3.07 8.59 -1.24
CA SER A 75 2.59 9.93 -0.91
C SER A 75 1.43 10.28 -1.84
N LEU A 76 0.30 10.69 -1.26
CA LEU A 76 -0.83 11.21 -2.05
C LEU A 76 -0.47 12.61 -2.57
N TYR A 77 0.25 12.67 -3.70
CA TYR A 77 0.44 13.93 -4.42
C TYR A 77 -0.80 14.21 -5.26
N ARG A 78 -1.86 14.77 -4.64
CA ARG A 78 -2.97 15.57 -5.23
C ARG A 78 -4.29 15.33 -4.48
N GLN A 79 -4.47 16.00 -3.34
CA GLN A 79 -5.77 16.64 -3.11
C GLN A 79 -5.71 18.00 -3.81
N VAL A 80 -6.30 18.11 -5.01
CA VAL A 80 -6.62 19.46 -5.53
C VAL A 80 -7.66 20.01 -4.57
N ARG A 81 -7.24 20.93 -3.69
CA ARG A 81 -8.16 21.74 -2.91
C ARG A 81 -8.81 22.70 -3.90
N PHE A 82 -10.04 22.41 -4.34
CA PHE A 82 -10.87 23.42 -4.98
C PHE A 82 -11.30 24.36 -3.87
N ASP A 83 -10.57 25.47 -3.72
CA ASP A 83 -11.05 26.60 -2.94
C ASP A 83 -12.06 27.32 -3.83
N SER A 84 -13.34 26.98 -3.68
CA SER A 84 -14.42 27.82 -4.20
C SER A 84 -14.40 29.09 -3.36
N LYS A 85 -13.72 30.14 -3.87
CA LYS A 85 -14.06 31.50 -3.45
C LYS A 85 -15.53 31.70 -3.82
N GLU A 86 -16.37 31.85 -2.81
CA GLU A 86 -17.62 32.57 -2.96
C GLU A 86 -17.26 34.00 -3.38
N ASP A 87 -17.52 34.33 -4.65
CA ASP A 87 -17.67 35.71 -5.09
C ASP A 87 -18.95 36.23 -4.40
N GLU A 88 -18.80 36.86 -3.24
CA GLU A 88 -19.79 37.79 -2.72
C GLU A 88 -19.47 39.19 -3.27
N THR A 89 -20.45 39.70 -4.01
CA THR A 89 -20.62 41.08 -4.50
C THR A 89 -20.40 42.16 -3.46
#